data_AF-A0A662QVA7-F1
#
_entry.id   AF-A0A662QVA7-F1
#
_cell.length_a   1.000
_cell.length_b   1.000
_cell.length_c   1.000
_cell.angle_alpha   90.00
_cell.angle_beta   90.00
_cell.angle_gamma   90.00
#
_symmetry.space_group_name_H-M   'P 1'
#
loop_
_entity.id
_entity.type
_entity.pdbx_description
1 polymer ?
#
loop_
_entity_poly.entity_id
_entity_poly.type
_entity_poly.pdbx_seq_one_letter_code
_entity_poly.pdbx_strand_id
1 'polypeptide(L)' 'MKLNLKSKIQEHMRVLKITKKPAIKEYTAAIKITGLGILLIGGIGLIVFMIAKITGYIPSAA' A
#
# COMPACT_ATOMS: atom_id res chain seq x y z
N MET A 1 32.52 13.41 -14.59
CA MET A 1 31.12 12.95 -14.75
C MET A 1 30.18 14.06 -14.24
N LYS A 2 29.63 14.90 -15.13
CA LYS A 2 28.74 16.00 -14.71
C LYS A 2 27.35 15.42 -14.40
N LEU A 3 27.02 15.30 -13.11
CA LEU A 3 25.67 14.97 -12.63
C LEU A 3 24.72 16.13 -12.92
N ASN A 4 24.19 16.16 -14.13
CA ASN A 4 23.23 17.18 -14.55
C ASN A 4 21.83 16.78 -14.05
N LEU A 5 21.59 16.96 -12.75
CA LEU A 5 20.32 16.60 -12.09
C LEU A 5 19.11 17.30 -12.74
N LYS A 6 19.33 18.51 -13.25
CA LYS A 6 18.28 19.32 -13.90
C LYS A 6 17.75 18.64 -15.16
N SER A 7 18.60 17.98 -15.95
CA SER A 7 18.14 17.25 -17.14
C SER A 7 17.42 15.96 -16.75
N LYS A 8 17.92 15.21 -15.76
CA LYS A 8 17.23 14.01 -15.26
C LYS A 8 15.83 14.32 -14.76
N ILE A 9 15.65 15.35 -13.93
CA ILE A 9 14.33 15.73 -13.41
C ILE A 9 13.39 16.11 -14.56
N GLN A 10 13.86 16.88 -15.55
CA GLN A 10 13.07 17.23 -16.73
C GLN A 10 12.63 16.00 -17.53
N GLU A 11 13.50 15.00 -17.65
CA GLU A 11 13.21 13.74 -18.33
C GLU A 11 12.12 12.95 -17.58
N HIS A 12 12.23 12.81 -16.26
CA HIS A 12 11.23 12.12 -15.43
C HIS A 12 9.88 12.85 -15.46
N MET A 13 9.89 14.19 -15.45
CA MET A 13 8.65 14.98 -15.58
C MET A 13 7.95 14.77 -16.92
N ARG A 14 8.69 14.54 -18.01
CA ARG A 14 8.06 14.21 -19.31
C ARG A 14 7.38 12.84 -19.26
N VAL A 15 8.02 11.85 -18.63
CA VAL A 15 7.42 10.51 -18.44
C VAL A 15 6.13 10.61 -17.63
N LEU A 16 6.14 11.32 -16.50
CA LEU A 16 4.93 11.53 -15.68
C LEU A 16 3.80 12.26 -16.43
N LYS A 17 4.12 13.11 -17.41
CA LYS A 17 3.11 13.77 -18.26
C LYS A 17 2.56 12.85 -19.35
N ILE A 18 3.35 11.89 -19.82
CA ILE A 18 2.93 10.90 -20.83
C ILE A 18 2.06 9.80 -20.21
N THR A 19 2.26 9.48 -18.92
CA THR A 19 1.42 8.50 -18.24
C THR A 19 -0.02 8.97 -18.12
N LYS A 20 -0.96 8.11 -18.55
CA LYS A 20 -2.40 8.35 -18.41
C LYS A 20 -2.76 8.43 -16.92
N LYS A 21 -3.30 9.57 -16.48
CA LYS A 21 -3.90 9.69 -15.14
C LYS A 21 -5.06 8.68 -15.04
N PRO A 22 -5.12 7.84 -14.00
CA PRO A 22 -6.15 6.83 -13.87
C PRO A 22 -7.54 7.49 -13.86
N ALA A 23 -8.47 6.90 -14.61
CA ALA A 23 -9.85 7.37 -14.59
C ALA A 23 -10.51 6.99 -13.26
N ILE A 24 -11.52 7.76 -12.83
CA ILE A 24 -12.23 7.50 -11.55
C ILE A 24 -12.76 6.06 -11.49
N LYS A 25 -13.26 5.52 -12.61
CA LYS A 25 -13.73 4.12 -12.69
C LYS A 25 -12.64 3.09 -12.39
N GLU A 26 -11.45 3.26 -12.98
CA GLU A 26 -10.29 2.39 -12.77
C GLU A 26 -9.79 2.50 -11.32
N TYR A 27 -9.74 3.73 -10.79
CA TYR A 27 -9.34 3.99 -9.41
C TYR A 27 -10.29 3.35 -8.40
N THR A 28 -11.61 3.49 -8.58
CA THR A 28 -12.59 2.88 -7.69
C THR A 28 -12.54 1.35 -7.74
N ALA A 29 -12.31 0.75 -8.92
CA ALA A 29 -12.14 -0.69 -9.02
C ALA A 29 -10.91 -1.16 -8.23
N ALA A 30 -9.78 -0.47 -8.37
CA ALA A 30 -8.57 -0.76 -7.61
C ALA A 30 -8.80 -0.62 -6.09
N ILE A 31 -9.42 0.48 -5.62
CA ILE A 31 -9.71 0.68 -4.19
C ILE A 31 -10.61 -0.43 -3.64
N LYS A 32 -11.64 -0.87 -4.37
CA LYS A 32 -12.55 -1.91 -3.89
C LYS A 32 -11.81 -3.22 -3.64
N ILE A 33 -10.94 -3.62 -4.55
CA ILE A 33 -10.17 -4.87 -4.45
C ILE A 33 -9.12 -4.75 -3.34
N THR A 34 -8.36 -3.66 -3.31
CA THR A 34 -7.34 -3.42 -2.27
C THR A 34 -7.96 -3.27 -0.89
N GLY A 35 -9.12 -2.59 -0.79
CA GLY A 35 -9.88 -2.43 0.44
C GLY A 35 -10.37 -3.77 0.98
N LEU A 36 -10.88 -4.66 0.12
CA LEU A 36 -11.22 -6.02 0.52
C LEU A 36 -9.99 -6.79 1.02
N GLY A 37 -8.85 -6.67 0.32
CA GLY A 37 -7.60 -7.35 0.70
C GLY A 37 -7.09 -6.91 2.07
N ILE A 38 -7.09 -5.61 2.34
CA ILE A 38 -6.69 -5.06 3.65
C ILE A 38 -7.60 -5.57 4.76
N LEU A 39 -8.91 -5.61 4.51
CA LEU A 39 -9.89 -6.04 5.51
C LEU A 39 -9.76 -7.54 5.80
N LEU A 40 -9.53 -8.36 4.78
CA LEU A 40 -9.27 -9.79 4.92
C LEU A 40 -7.97 -10.06 5.68
N ILE A 41 -6.84 -9.49 5.22
CA ILE A 41 -5.53 -9.75 5.83
C ILE A 41 -5.47 -9.16 7.25
N GLY A 42 -5.98 -7.95 7.44
CA GLY A 42 -6.07 -7.31 8.76
C GLY A 42 -6.98 -8.07 9.71
N GLY A 43 -8.13 -8.58 9.22
CA GLY A 43 -9.03 -9.42 10.00
C GLY A 43 -8.40 -10.74 10.41
N ILE A 44 -7.69 -11.42 9.49
CA ILE A 44 -6.97 -12.67 9.80
C ILE A 44 -5.87 -12.41 10.83
N GLY A 45 -5.08 -11.34 10.66
CA GLY A 45 -4.06 -10.95 11.65
C GLY A 45 -4.65 -10.63 13.02
N LEU A 46 -5.82 -9.98 13.07
CA LEU A 46 -6.55 -9.69 14.30
C LEU A 46 -7.03 -10.98 14.98
N ILE A 47 -7.59 -11.92 14.23
CA ILE A 47 -8.06 -13.21 14.75
C ILE A 47 -6.89 -14.00 15.34
N VAL A 48 -5.77 -14.07 14.63
CA VAL A 48 -4.55 -14.74 15.11
C VAL A 48 -4.03 -14.07 16.38
N PHE A 49 -4.01 -12.74 16.43
CA PHE A 49 -3.60 -12.00 17.63
C PHE A 49 -4.54 -12.24 18.82
N MET A 50 -5.86 -12.26 18.61
CA MET A 50 -6.83 -12.55 19.67
C MET A 50 -6.65 -13.96 20.22
N ILE A 51 -6.48 -14.96 19.35
CA ILE A 51 -6.25 -16.34 19.77
C ILE A 51 -4.92 -16.45 20.54
N ALA A 52 -3.83 -15.88 20.01
CA ALA A 52 -2.53 -15.91 20.67
C ALA A 52 -2.53 -15.21 22.05
N LYS A 53 -3.34 -14.15 22.21
CA LYS A 53 -3.57 -13.48 23.50
C LYS A 53 -4.37 -14.33 24.48
N ILE A 54 -5.45 -14.98 24.02
CA ILE A 54 -6.31 -15.82 24.87
C ILE A 54 -5.58 -17.08 25.32
N THR A 55 -4.80 -17.72 24.45
CA THR A 55 -4.03 -18.94 24.76
C THR A 55 -2.78 -18.65 25.63
N GLY A 56 -2.48 -17.39 25.95
CA GLY A 56 -1.38 -17.01 26.84
C GLY A 56 0.02 -17.13 26.22
N TYR A 57 0.12 -17.32 24.90
CA TYR A 57 1.39 -17.35 24.16
C TYR A 57 2.09 -15.98 24.15
N ILE A 58 1.30 -14.90 24.27
CA ILE A 58 1.80 -13.54 24.47
C ILE A 58 1.50 -13.19 25.92
N PRO A 59 2.47 -13.23 26.85
CA PRO A 59 2.24 -12.81 28.21
C PRO A 59 1.67 -11.39 28.21
N SER A 60 0.61 -11.19 29.00
CA SER A 60 0.14 -9.87 29.35
C SER A 60 1.35 -9.12 29.88
N ALA A 61 1.79 -8.08 29.18
CA ALA A 61 2.71 -7.10 29.74
C ALA A 61 1.93 -6.35 30.84
N ALA A 62 1.85 -7.01 31.99
CA ALA A 62 1.44 -6.51 33.29
C ALA A 62 2.52 -6.97 34.27
#